data_AF-A0A1V6G8A7-F1
#
_entry.id   AF-A0A1V6G8A7-F1
#
_cell.length_a   1.000
_cell.length_b   1.000
_cell.length_c   1.000
_cell.angle_alpha   90.00
_cell.angle_beta   90.00
_cell.angle_gamma   90.00
#
_symmetry.space_group_name_H-M   'P 1'
#
loop_
_entity.id
_entity.type
_entity.pdbx_description
1 polymer ?
#
loop_
_entity_poly.entity_id
_entity_poly.type
_entity_poly.pdbx_seq_one_letter_code
_entity_poly.pdbx_strand_id
1 'polypeptide(L)'
;MRFRHTRVKTFDSSRHPGQPVWFEFEGRGLEIEAVLERWSEAYQDPSFFPDEYYKVEASDRNVYLLRYSTLFKSWWVRTYVEVLA
;
A
#
# COMPACT_ATOMS: atom_id res chain seq x y z
N MET A 1 5.65 -0.58 14.62
CA MET A 1 4.29 -1.08 14.31
C MET A 1 4.34 -2.10 13.17
N ARG A 2 3.62 -3.21 13.31
CA ARG A 2 3.61 -4.35 12.37
C ARG A 2 2.51 -4.17 11.32
N PHE A 3 2.74 -4.64 10.10
CA PHE A 3 1.71 -4.70 9.05
C PHE A 3 0.54 -5.60 9.47
N ARG A 4 -0.68 -5.19 9.12
CA ARG A 4 -1.93 -5.94 9.34
C ARG A 4 -2.59 -6.21 7.99
N HIS A 5 -3.19 -7.38 7.81
CA HIS A 5 -3.92 -7.69 6.59
C HIS A 5 -5.07 -6.70 6.38
N THR A 6 -5.32 -6.30 5.13
CA THR A 6 -6.39 -5.35 4.80
C THR A 6 -7.05 -5.69 3.47
N ARG A 7 -8.27 -5.20 3.27
CA ARG A 7 -8.94 -5.19 1.98
C ARG A 7 -8.59 -3.91 1.28
N VAL A 8 -8.33 -4.00 -0.02
CA VAL A 8 -8.01 -2.86 -0.88
C VAL A 8 -8.87 -2.94 -2.12
N LYS A 9 -9.36 -1.79 -2.58
CA LYS A 9 -9.89 -1.65 -3.93
C LYS A 9 -8.83 -0.97 -4.78
N THR A 10 -8.64 -1.48 -5.98
CA THR A 10 -7.70 -0.93 -6.95
C THR A 10 -8.44 -0.33 -8.13
N PHE A 11 -7.81 0.65 -8.76
CA PHE A 11 -8.18 1.18 -10.04
C PHE A 11 -7.10 0.81 -11.05
N ASP A 12 -7.51 0.25 -12.18
CA ASP A 12 -6.60 -0.13 -13.26
C ASP A 12 -6.58 0.95 -14.32
N SER A 13 -5.38 1.42 -14.64
CA SER A 13 -5.13 2.26 -15.80
C SER A 13 -3.89 1.79 -16.55
N SER A 14 -3.76 2.20 -17.82
CA SER A 14 -2.59 1.87 -18.65
C SER A 14 -1.27 2.41 -18.08
N ARG A 15 -1.33 3.49 -17.28
CA ARG A 15 -0.15 4.10 -16.64
C ARG A 15 0.10 3.58 -15.22
N HIS A 16 -0.97 3.18 -14.53
CA HIS A 16 -0.93 2.72 -13.15
C HIS A 16 -1.84 1.50 -13.01
N PRO A 17 -1.39 0.31 -13.44
CA PRO A 17 -2.12 -0.92 -13.21
C PRO A 17 -2.14 -1.21 -11.71
N GLY A 18 -3.30 -1.61 -11.17
CA GLY A 18 -3.46 -2.01 -9.78
C GLY A 18 -3.32 -0.90 -8.75
N GLN A 19 -3.50 0.38 -9.12
CA GLN A 19 -3.29 1.48 -8.19
C GLN A 19 -4.33 1.43 -7.06
N PRO A 20 -3.93 1.43 -5.77
CA PRO A 20 -4.88 1.41 -4.68
C PRO A 20 -5.64 2.74 -4.61
N VAL A 21 -6.96 2.67 -4.44
CA VAL A 21 -7.86 3.85 -4.32
C VAL A 21 -8.65 3.86 -3.01
N TRP A 22 -8.70 2.72 -2.31
CA TRP A 22 -9.40 2.59 -1.02
C TRP A 22 -8.83 1.41 -0.24
N PHE A 23 -8.84 1.49 1.09
CA PHE A 23 -8.45 0.38 1.97
C PHE A 23 -9.23 0.34 3.28
N GLU A 24 -9.20 -0.81 3.97
CA GLU A 24 -9.77 -0.98 5.31
C GLU A 24 -8.72 -0.81 6.41
N PHE A 25 -9.03 -0.05 7.45
CA PHE A 25 -8.18 0.11 8.61
C PHE A 25 -9.01 0.23 9.89
N GLU A 26 -8.80 -0.71 10.82
CA GLU A 26 -9.49 -0.74 12.12
C GLU A 26 -11.02 -0.70 11.98
N GLY A 27 -11.55 -1.48 11.03
CA GLY A 27 -12.98 -1.57 10.74
C GLY A 27 -13.56 -0.37 9.98
N ARG A 28 -12.73 0.61 9.61
CA ARG A 28 -13.14 1.79 8.82
C ARG A 28 -12.64 1.66 7.39
N GLY A 29 -13.46 2.05 6.43
CA GLY A 29 -13.05 2.23 5.05
C GLY A 29 -12.48 3.63 4.81
N LEU A 30 -11.30 3.71 4.19
CA LEU A 30 -10.63 4.96 3.89
C LEU A 30 -10.36 5.08 2.39
N GLU A 31 -10.76 6.19 1.79
CA GLU A 31 -10.40 6.56 0.42
C GLU A 31 -8.95 7.06 0.41
N ILE A 32 -8.23 6.79 -0.68
CA ILE A 32 -6.87 7.29 -0.90
C ILE A 32 -6.98 8.58 -1.69
N GLU A 33 -6.62 9.68 -1.06
CA GLU A 33 -6.62 11.01 -1.67
C GLU A 33 -5.40 11.22 -2.56
N ALA A 34 -4.25 10.72 -2.11
CA ALA A 34 -2.99 10.81 -2.85
C ALA A 34 -2.08 9.61 -2.62
N VAL A 35 -1.42 9.15 -3.69
CA VAL A 35 -0.26 8.27 -3.60
C VAL A 35 0.98 9.15 -3.57
N LEU A 36 1.63 9.20 -2.41
CA LEU A 36 2.80 10.06 -2.15
C LEU A 36 4.07 9.43 -2.73
N GLU A 37 4.24 8.12 -2.53
CA GLU A 37 5.36 7.34 -3.06
C GLU A 37 4.91 5.93 -3.42
N ARG A 38 5.57 5.34 -4.41
CA ARG A 38 5.44 3.94 -4.82
C ARG A 38 6.83 3.36 -5.02
N TRP A 39 7.09 2.17 -4.47
CA TRP A 39 8.32 1.43 -4.72
C TRP A 39 8.06 -0.07 -4.64
N SER A 40 9.04 -0.85 -5.10
CA SER A 40 9.03 -2.30 -5.01
C SER A 40 10.33 -2.76 -4.35
N GLU A 41 10.31 -3.93 -3.73
CA GLU A 41 11.56 -4.55 -3.27
C GLU A 41 12.53 -4.75 -4.43
N ALA A 42 13.80 -4.39 -4.21
CA ALA A 42 14.86 -4.72 -5.14
C ALA A 42 15.10 -6.23 -5.09
N TYR A 43 15.18 -6.87 -6.26
CA TYR A 43 15.49 -8.28 -6.37
C TYR A 43 16.60 -8.49 -7.41
N GLN A 44 17.44 -9.51 -7.18
CA GLN A 44 18.46 -9.94 -8.15
C GLN A 44 18.05 -11.24 -8.87
N ASP A 45 17.15 -12.02 -8.29
CA ASP A 45 16.66 -13.29 -8.83
C ASP A 45 15.29 -13.13 -9.51
N PRO A 46 15.15 -13.38 -10.82
CA PRO A 46 13.87 -13.32 -11.54
C PRO A 46 12.77 -14.25 -11.00
N SER A 47 13.13 -15.24 -10.18
CA SER A 47 12.18 -16.15 -9.52
C SER A 47 11.53 -15.53 -8.27
N PHE A 48 11.99 -14.34 -7.84
CA PHE A 48 11.45 -13.64 -6.69
C PHE A 48 10.25 -12.77 -7.10
N PHE A 49 9.20 -12.80 -6.27
CA PHE A 49 8.01 -11.97 -6.47
C PHE A 49 8.12 -10.75 -5.55
N PRO A 50 8.67 -9.61 -6.02
CA PRO A 50 8.88 -8.45 -5.15
C PRO A 50 7.54 -7.94 -4.62
N ASP A 51 7.48 -7.65 -3.32
CA ASP A 51 6.35 -6.94 -2.74
C ASP A 51 6.35 -5.49 -3.25
N GLU A 52 5.16 -4.95 -3.52
CA GLU A 52 4.96 -3.56 -3.90
C GLU A 52 4.49 -2.75 -2.69
N TYR A 53 4.98 -1.53 -2.57
CA TYR A 53 4.70 -0.64 -1.46
C TYR A 53 4.18 0.70 -1.95
N TYR A 54 3.23 1.26 -1.21
CA TYR A 54 2.60 2.53 -1.47
C TYR A 54 2.55 3.34 -0.17
N LYS A 55 3.10 4.55 -0.18
CA LYS A 55 2.86 5.56 0.86
C LYS A 55 1.68 6.41 0.41
N VAL A 56 0.61 6.43 1.18
CA VAL A 56 -0.66 7.06 0.78
C VAL A 56 -1.16 8.02 1.84
N GLU A 57 -1.70 9.16 1.40
CA GLU A 57 -2.56 10.02 2.23
C GLU A 57 -4.00 9.53 2.10
N ALA A 58 -4.64 9.27 3.23
CA ALA A 58 -6.03 8.81 3.29
C ALA A 58 -6.99 9.97 3.58
N SER A 59 -8.29 9.73 3.36
CA SER A 59 -9.35 10.72 3.60
C SER A 59 -9.47 11.20 5.06
N ASP A 60 -8.88 10.48 6.01
CA ASP A 60 -8.77 10.89 7.42
C ASP A 60 -7.54 11.76 7.73
N ARG A 61 -6.83 12.21 6.68
CA ARG A 61 -5.61 13.05 6.74
C ARG A 61 -4.39 12.37 7.37
N ASN A 62 -4.44 11.05 7.59
CA ASN A 62 -3.29 10.29 8.04
C ASN A 62 -2.53 9.66 6.87
N VAL A 63 -1.26 9.37 7.09
CA VAL A 63 -0.40 8.67 6.13
C VAL A 63 -0.27 7.21 6.50
N TYR A 64 -0.37 6.35 5.49
CA TYR A 64 -0.29 4.91 5.64
C TYR A 64 0.75 4.31 4.70
N LEU A 65 1.28 3.16 5.09
CA LEU A 65 1.99 2.28 4.18
C LEU A 65 1.08 1.11 3.84
N LEU A 66 0.78 0.97 2.55
CA LEU A 66 0.19 -0.22 1.98
C LEU A 66 1.30 -1.09 1.37
N ARG A 67 1.17 -2.39 1.54
CA ARG A 67 2.03 -3.39 0.92
C ARG A 67 1.16 -4.41 0.20
N TYR A 68 1.35 -4.54 -1.10
CA TYR A 68 0.84 -5.67 -1.85
C TYR A 68 1.89 -6.77 -1.88
N SER A 69 1.55 -7.92 -1.33
CA SER A 69 2.41 -9.09 -1.44
C SER A 69 2.07 -9.89 -2.69
N THR A 70 3.00 -9.90 -3.63
CA THR A 70 2.83 -10.55 -4.93
C THR A 70 2.74 -12.07 -4.77
N LEU A 71 3.52 -12.65 -3.84
CA LEU A 71 3.50 -14.08 -3.53
C LEU A 71 2.14 -14.55 -3.01
N PHE A 72 1.54 -13.79 -2.08
CA PHE A 72 0.28 -14.16 -1.43
C PHE A 72 -0.96 -13.54 -2.08
N LYS A 73 -0.78 -12.67 -3.07
CA LYS A 73 -1.86 -11.89 -3.70
C LYS A 73 -2.74 -11.18 -2.66
N SER A 74 -2.11 -10.56 -1.66
CA SER A 74 -2.79 -9.98 -0.50
C SER A 74 -2.25 -8.61 -0.12
N TRP A 75 -3.11 -7.80 0.49
CA TRP A 75 -2.77 -6.44 0.91
C TRP A 75 -2.60 -6.33 2.42
N TRP A 76 -1.67 -5.46 2.81
CA TRP A 76 -1.30 -5.21 4.19
C TRP A 76 -1.14 -3.71 4.43
N VAL A 77 -1.47 -3.25 5.64
CA VAL A 77 -1.43 -1.83 6.01
C VAL A 77 -0.78 -1.62 7.38
N ARG A 78 -0.10 -0.49 7.52
CA ARG A 78 0.27 0.10 8.82
C ARG A 78 0.20 1.63 8.75
N THR A 79 0.09 2.28 9.90
CA THR A 79 0.31 3.73 9.98
C THR A 79 1.76 4.07 9.64
N TYR A 80 1.93 5.25 9.06
CA TYR A 80 3.23 5.90 8.88
C TYR A 80 3.31 7.08 9.85
N VAL A 81 4.28 7.01 10.76
CA VAL A 81 4.64 8.14 11.62
C VAL A 81 6.04 8.54 11.19
N GLU A 82 6.17 9.76 10.70
CA GLU A 82 7.48 10.31 10.38
C GLU A 82 8.24 10.52 11.69
N VAL A 83 9.34 9.81 11.86
CA VAL A 83 10.23 10.03 13.00
C VAL A 83 11.18 11.13 12.55
N LEU A 84 10.98 12.34 13.06
CA LEU A 84 11.98 13.40 12.95
C LEU A 84 13.24 12.93 13.68
N ALA A 85 14.31 12.69 12.93
CA ALA A 85 15.63 12.36 13.45
C ALA A 85 16.38 13.62 13.86
#